data_AF-A0A6B2UZ29-F1
#
_entry.id   AF-A0A6B2UZ29-F1
#
_cell.length_a   1.000
_cell.length_b   1.000
_cell.length_c   1.000
_cell.angle_alpha   90.00
_cell.angle_beta   90.00
_cell.angle_gamma   90.00
#
_symmetry.space_group_name_H-M   'P 1'
#
loop_
_entity.id
_entity.type
_entity.pdbx_description
1 polymer ?
#
loop_
_entity_poly.entity_id
_entity_poly.type
_entity_poly.pdbx_seq_one_letter_code
_entity_poly.pdbx_strand_id
1 'polypeptide(L)'
;MSYAPRVVRTERHWKRYVADAYDVSTVPAFMARWWGEYAIARDPELDAHVTDLEHRAAYECTEAAEAQALLEEASNIRHLAARTEPGR
;
A
#
# COMPACT_ATOMS: atom_id res chain seq x y z
N MET A 1 13.73 35.21 13.20
CA MET A 1 14.40 33.92 13.53
C MET A 1 13.58 32.82 12.91
N SER A 2 14.06 32.19 11.85
CA SER A 2 13.34 31.14 11.12
C SER A 2 13.67 29.79 11.77
N TYR A 3 12.69 29.13 12.39
CA TYR A 3 12.85 27.80 12.98
C TYR A 3 12.50 26.77 11.89
N ALA A 4 13.51 26.31 11.16
CA ALA A 4 13.35 25.15 10.28
C ALA A 4 13.51 23.88 11.12
N PRO A 5 12.49 23.02 11.25
CA PRO A 5 12.67 21.74 11.92
C PRO A 5 13.57 20.87 11.05
N ARG A 6 14.80 20.60 11.53
CA ARG A 6 15.72 19.62 10.95
C ARG A 6 15.13 18.23 11.12
N VAL A 7 14.26 17.80 10.21
CA VAL A 7 13.84 16.39 10.10
C VAL A 7 14.73 15.70 9.07
N VAL A 8 16.00 15.51 9.41
CA VAL A 8 16.92 14.69 8.60
C VAL A 8 17.43 13.55 9.46
N ARG A 9 16.56 12.56 9.69
CA ARG A 9 16.97 11.21 10.11
C ARG A 9 15.86 10.15 9.92
N THR A 10 15.10 10.28 8.84
CA THR A 10 13.74 9.71 8.76
C THR A 10 13.56 8.47 7.89
N GLU A 11 14.60 7.83 7.36
CA GLU A 11 14.40 6.56 6.62
C GLU A 11 15.03 5.34 7.27
N ARG A 12 16.29 5.45 7.68
CA ARG A 12 17.04 4.29 8.18
C ARG A 12 16.65 3.91 9.61
N HIS A 13 16.16 4.87 10.39
CA HIS A 13 15.88 4.68 11.81
C HIS A 13 14.53 4.01 12.06
N TRP A 14 13.48 4.40 11.34
CA TRP A 14 12.17 3.78 11.53
C TRP A 14 12.10 2.37 10.94
N LYS A 15 12.76 2.10 9.78
CA LYS A 15 12.85 0.76 9.21
C LYS A 15 13.45 -0.24 10.22
N ARG A 16 14.46 0.19 10.99
CA ARG A 16 15.07 -0.63 12.05
C ARG A 16 14.19 -0.77 13.29
N TYR A 17 13.46 0.27 13.67
CA TYR A 17 12.50 0.21 14.77
C TYR A 17 11.35 -0.76 14.48
N VAL A 18 10.84 -0.74 13.25
CA VAL A 18 9.83 -1.71 12.79
C VAL A 18 10.44 -3.11 12.76
N ALA A 19 11.66 -3.28 12.23
CA ALA A 19 12.38 -4.56 12.20
C ALA A 19 12.54 -5.21 13.58
N ASP A 20 12.95 -4.42 14.58
CA ASP A 20 13.12 -4.89 15.95
C ASP A 20 11.78 -5.22 16.64
N ALA A 21 10.69 -4.53 16.28
CA ALA A 21 9.38 -4.71 16.92
C ALA A 21 8.60 -5.94 16.41
N TYR A 22 8.83 -6.37 15.16
CA TYR A 22 7.95 -7.33 14.47
C TYR A 22 8.58 -8.68 14.09
N ASP A 23 9.80 -8.95 14.56
CA ASP A 23 10.62 -10.08 14.13
C ASP A 23 10.93 -10.02 12.62
N VAL A 24 12.20 -10.15 12.26
CA VAL A 24 12.81 -9.60 11.02
C VAL A 24 12.24 -10.19 9.72
N SER A 25 11.50 -11.30 9.80
CA SER A 25 10.78 -11.89 8.67
C SER A 25 9.53 -11.10 8.24
N THR A 26 8.83 -10.45 9.19
CA THR A 26 7.55 -9.78 8.92
C THR A 26 7.75 -8.38 8.32
N VAL A 27 8.89 -7.76 8.59
CA VAL A 27 9.12 -6.34 8.27
C VAL A 27 9.28 -6.06 6.78
N PRO A 28 10.01 -6.85 5.99
CA PRO A 28 10.04 -6.67 4.54
C PRO A 28 8.65 -6.80 3.90
N ALA A 29 7.84 -7.78 4.35
CA ALA A 29 6.48 -7.98 3.86
C ALA A 29 5.53 -6.84 4.28
N PHE A 30 5.62 -6.40 5.53
CA PHE A 30 4.90 -5.24 6.04
C PHE A 30 5.23 -3.97 5.25
N MET A 31 6.52 -3.73 5.01
CA MET A 31 7.00 -2.58 4.25
C MET A 31 6.52 -2.60 2.80
N ALA A 32 6.55 -3.75 2.13
CA ALA A 32 6.03 -3.91 0.78
C ALA A 32 4.52 -3.62 0.73
N ARG A 33 3.74 -4.17 1.67
CA ARG A 33 2.32 -3.87 1.78
C ARG A 33 2.05 -2.39 2.03
N TRP A 34 2.76 -1.79 2.97
CA TRP A 34 2.60 -0.38 3.33
C TRP A 34 2.97 0.56 2.17
N TRP A 35 3.97 0.21 1.36
CA TRP A 35 4.31 0.94 0.14
C TRP A 35 3.25 0.81 -0.94
N GLY A 36 2.65 -0.37 -1.12
CA GLY A 36 1.54 -0.52 -2.06
C GLY A 36 0.37 0.40 -1.73
N GLU A 37 -0.07 0.41 -0.47
CA GLU A 37 -1.16 1.28 -0.01
C GLU A 37 -0.80 2.77 -0.12
N TYR A 38 0.43 3.16 0.23
CA TYR A 38 0.89 4.54 0.09
C TYR A 38 0.96 5.00 -1.37
N ALA A 39 1.41 4.12 -2.29
CA ALA A 39 1.49 4.44 -3.71
C ALA A 39 0.09 4.60 -4.33
N ILE A 40 -0.87 3.77 -3.95
CA ILE A 40 -2.28 3.91 -4.36
C ILE A 40 -2.86 5.21 -3.84
N ALA A 41 -2.72 5.50 -2.54
CA ALA A 41 -3.25 6.72 -1.93
C ALA A 41 -2.65 8.04 -2.50
N ARG A 42 -1.51 7.95 -3.20
CA ARG A 42 -0.86 9.09 -3.85
C ARG A 42 -1.44 9.39 -5.25
N ASP A 43 -2.11 8.42 -5.86
CA ASP A 43 -2.78 8.56 -7.16
C ASP A 43 -4.29 8.47 -6.95
N PRO A 44 -5.01 9.61 -6.89
CA PRO A 44 -6.46 9.62 -6.60
C PRO A 44 -7.31 8.84 -7.60
N GLU A 45 -6.86 8.72 -8.86
CA GLU A 45 -7.58 7.95 -9.87
C GLU A 45 -7.42 6.45 -9.59
N LEU A 46 -6.21 6.03 -9.24
CA LEU A 46 -5.93 4.65 -8.85
C LEU A 46 -6.64 4.25 -7.55
N ASP A 47 -6.66 5.14 -6.56
CA ASP A 47 -7.36 4.93 -5.29
C ASP A 47 -8.88 4.79 -5.49
N ALA A 48 -9.47 5.68 -6.30
CA ALA A 48 -10.89 5.59 -6.67
C ALA A 48 -11.20 4.29 -7.43
N HIS A 49 -10.31 3.88 -8.34
CA HIS A 49 -10.49 2.65 -9.10
C HIS A 49 -10.43 1.39 -8.22
N VAL A 50 -9.46 1.29 -7.32
CA VAL A 50 -9.38 0.16 -6.37
C VAL A 50 -10.62 0.12 -5.46
N THR A 51 -11.06 1.29 -4.98
CA THR A 51 -12.28 1.41 -4.17
C THR A 51 -13.53 0.97 -4.93
N ASP A 52 -13.66 1.32 -6.22
CA ASP A 52 -14.77 0.90 -7.07
C ASP A 52 -14.81 -0.63 -7.26
N LEU A 53 -13.65 -1.25 -7.54
CA LEU A 53 -13.54 -2.71 -7.67
C LEU A 53 -14.02 -3.43 -6.40
N GLU A 54 -13.61 -2.93 -5.23
CA GLU A 54 -14.01 -3.51 -3.94
C GLU A 54 -15.49 -3.27 -3.62
N HIS A 55 -16.01 -2.08 -3.95
CA HIS A 55 -17.43 -1.77 -3.79
C HIS A 55 -18.30 -2.71 -4.62
N ARG A 56 -17.97 -2.87 -5.91
CA ARG A 56 -18.70 -3.73 -6.83
C ARG A 56 -18.65 -5.19 -6.39
N ALA A 57 -17.48 -5.68 -5.99
CA ALA A 57 -17.33 -7.04 -5.47
C ALA A 57 -18.19 -7.30 -4.21
N ALA A 58 -18.34 -6.30 -3.34
CA ALA A 58 -19.07 -6.43 -2.08
C ALA A 58 -20.59 -6.26 -2.23
N TYR A 59 -21.05 -5.41 -3.14
CA TYR A 59 -22.44 -4.94 -3.15
C TYR A 59 -23.19 -5.11 -4.47
N GLU A 60 -22.49 -5.27 -5.59
CA GLU A 60 -23.10 -5.25 -6.92
C GLU A 60 -23.04 -6.61 -7.62
N CYS A 61 -22.05 -7.44 -7.31
CA CYS A 61 -21.95 -8.79 -7.86
C CYS A 61 -22.97 -9.75 -7.25
N THR A 62 -23.67 -10.48 -8.12
CA THR A 62 -24.53 -11.61 -7.72
C THR A 62 -23.80 -12.96 -7.84
N GLU A 63 -22.74 -13.01 -8.65
CA GLU A 63 -21.96 -14.21 -8.91
C GLU A 63 -20.62 -14.19 -8.16
N ALA A 64 -20.33 -15.27 -7.43
CA ALA A 64 -19.09 -15.39 -6.67
C ALA A 64 -17.84 -15.33 -7.56
N ALA A 65 -17.91 -15.84 -8.79
CA ALA A 65 -16.80 -15.79 -9.74
C ALA A 65 -16.50 -14.36 -10.21
N GLU A 66 -17.52 -13.53 -10.36
CA GLU A 66 -17.37 -12.12 -10.74
C GLU A 66 -16.76 -11.32 -9.59
N ALA A 67 -17.26 -11.51 -8.37
CA ALA A 67 -16.70 -10.88 -7.17
C ALA A 67 -15.22 -11.29 -6.97
N GLN A 68 -14.88 -12.55 -7.20
CA GLN A 68 -13.51 -13.02 -7.12
C GLN A 68 -12.61 -12.34 -8.17
N ALA A 69 -13.06 -12.21 -9.42
CA ALA A 69 -12.29 -11.56 -10.47
C ALA A 69 -11.98 -10.09 -10.13
N LEU A 70 -12.95 -9.35 -9.58
CA LEU A 70 -12.76 -7.96 -9.14
C LEU A 70 -11.74 -7.85 -7.98
N LEU A 71 -11.83 -8.75 -6.99
CA LEU A 71 -10.88 -8.79 -5.88
C LEU A 71 -9.47 -9.19 -6.33
N GLU A 72 -9.36 -10.10 -7.30
CA GLU A 72 -8.09 -10.47 -7.93
C GLU A 72 -7.47 -9.28 -8.67
N GLU A 73 -8.25 -8.48 -9.38
CA GLU A 73 -7.78 -7.27 -10.04
C GLU A 73 -7.28 -6.22 -9.02
N ALA A 74 -8.06 -5.95 -7.96
CA ALA A 74 -7.64 -5.06 -6.88
C ALA A 74 -6.36 -5.56 -6.17
N SER A 75 -6.23 -6.87 -5.96
CA SER A 75 -5.03 -7.50 -5.41
C SER A 75 -3.82 -7.34 -6.31
N ASN A 76 -4.00 -7.52 -7.63
CA ASN A 76 -2.94 -7.32 -8.63
C ASN A 76 -2.45 -5.87 -8.64
N ILE A 77 -3.35 -4.90 -8.57
CA ILE A 77 -3.00 -3.47 -8.48
C ILE A 77 -2.12 -3.21 -7.24
N ARG A 78 -2.54 -3.69 -6.06
CA ARG A 78 -1.74 -3.56 -4.82
C ARG A 78 -0.37 -4.20 -4.92
N HIS A 79 -0.27 -5.36 -5.55
CA HIS A 79 0.99 -6.04 -5.76
C HIS A 79 1.93 -5.28 -6.72
N LEU A 80 1.39 -4.66 -7.76
CA LEU A 80 2.16 -3.80 -8.68
C LEU A 80 2.60 -2.51 -7.97
N ALA A 81 1.71 -1.87 -7.22
CA ALA A 81 2.00 -0.67 -6.44
C ALA A 81 3.07 -0.93 -5.35
N ALA A 82 3.05 -2.11 -4.72
CA ALA A 82 4.08 -2.51 -3.76
C ALA A 82 5.49 -2.64 -4.37
N ARG A 83 5.59 -2.84 -5.70
CA ARG A 83 6.86 -2.92 -6.43
C ARG A 83 7.40 -1.56 -6.87
N THR A 84 6.57 -0.52 -6.87
CA THR A 84 7.03 0.85 -7.10
C THR A 84 7.70 1.38 -5.84
N GLU A 85 9.00 1.11 -5.70
CA GLU A 85 9.84 1.57 -4.59
C GLU A 85 10.02 3.10 -4.65
N PRO A 86 9.88 3.85 -3.53
CA PRO A 86 10.19 5.27 -3.53
C PRO A 86 11.72 5.46 -3.68
N GLY A 87 12.15 6.09 -4.78
CA GLY A 87 13.57 6.38 -5.04
C GLY A 87 14.11 6.03 -6.42
N ARG A 88 13.25 5.65 -7.38
CA ARG A 88 13.55 5.70 -8.82
C ARG A 88 12.55 6.57 -9.56
#